data_AF-A0A163BAT8-F1
#
_entry.id   AF-A0A163BAT8-F1
#
_cell.length_a   1.000
_cell.length_b   1.000
_cell.length_c   1.000
_cell.angle_alpha   90.00
_cell.angle_beta   90.00
_cell.angle_gamma   90.00
#
_symmetry.space_group_name_H-M   'P 1'
#
loop_
_entity.id
_entity.type
_entity.pdbx_description
1 polymer ?
#
loop_
_entity_poly.entity_id
_entity_poly.type
_entity_poly.pdbx_seq_one_letter_code
_entity_poly.pdbx_strand_id
1 'polypeptide(L)'
;MPSSTTLPRPQTKTPRHQYLSRNERLQIHTLRLAGHTHKFIAELLRVSTRQVSYALQADSITPKKRTGRPRELSDEQIDELVAYVRHSRFTRQMSFLQLATGPFAHWHVGDYAIRGALRSRGYIRRVAPPRSSLLAASQQQPLRWEGAFAALAFGQWGDVAWDNEPWVTSGGGHRRVWVTALAEEKMEHLCA
;
A
#
# COMPACT_ATOMS: atom_id res chain seq x y z
N MET A 1 43.34 37.53 -24.22
CA MET A 1 43.58 36.16 -23.69
C MET A 1 42.38 35.31 -24.05
N PRO A 2 42.43 34.39 -25.03
CA PRO A 2 41.30 33.51 -25.29
C PRO A 2 41.30 32.36 -24.27
N SER A 3 40.25 32.28 -23.47
CA SER A 3 40.00 31.19 -22.54
C SER A 3 39.76 29.89 -23.32
N SER A 4 40.52 28.84 -23.00
CA SER A 4 40.37 27.52 -23.62
C SER A 4 39.13 26.82 -23.05
N THR A 5 38.11 26.65 -23.89
CA THR A 5 36.95 25.81 -23.60
C THR A 5 37.37 24.34 -23.54
N THR A 6 37.43 23.77 -22.33
CA THR A 6 37.65 22.34 -22.14
C THR A 6 36.37 21.58 -22.49
N LEU A 7 36.41 20.74 -23.52
CA LEU A 7 35.28 19.88 -23.88
C LEU A 7 35.08 18.77 -22.83
N PRO A 8 33.83 18.48 -22.41
CA PRO A 8 33.56 17.45 -21.41
C PRO A 8 33.84 16.05 -21.95
N ARG A 9 34.57 15.25 -21.16
CA ARG A 9 34.87 13.85 -21.46
C ARG A 9 33.58 13.01 -21.51
N PRO A 10 33.35 12.17 -22.53
CA PRO A 10 32.16 11.34 -22.60
C PRO A 10 32.13 10.33 -21.44
N GLN A 11 31.01 10.32 -20.71
CA GLN A 11 30.77 9.37 -19.63
C GLN A 11 30.50 7.98 -20.24
N THR A 12 31.42 7.03 -20.06
CA THR A 12 31.17 5.63 -20.40
C THR A 12 30.25 5.02 -19.35
N LYS A 13 29.04 4.63 -19.74
CA LYS A 13 28.13 3.87 -18.87
C LYS A 13 28.80 2.54 -18.53
N THR A 14 29.01 2.25 -17.26
CA THR A 14 29.52 0.94 -16.84
C THR A 14 28.55 -0.15 -17.31
N PRO A 15 29.04 -1.25 -17.90
CA PRO A 15 28.18 -2.31 -18.37
C PRO A 15 27.40 -2.89 -17.18
N ARG A 16 26.08 -2.95 -17.32
CA ARG A 16 25.21 -3.51 -16.28
C ARG A 16 25.49 -5.00 -16.16
N HIS A 17 25.93 -5.45 -14.99
CA HIS A 17 26.18 -6.86 -14.72
C HIS A 17 24.86 -7.66 -14.79
N GLN A 18 24.75 -8.56 -15.77
CA GLN A 18 23.59 -9.44 -15.94
C GLN A 18 23.65 -10.60 -14.94
N TYR A 19 22.60 -10.77 -14.14
CA TYR A 19 22.47 -11.92 -13.24
C TYR A 19 21.89 -13.12 -13.97
N LEU A 20 22.40 -14.32 -13.66
CA LEU A 20 21.82 -15.56 -14.17
C LEU A 20 20.39 -15.74 -13.65
N SER A 21 19.47 -16.00 -14.57
CA SER A 21 18.12 -16.47 -14.30
C SER A 21 18.14 -17.91 -13.77
N ARG A 22 16.99 -18.35 -13.21
CA ARG A 22 16.79 -19.74 -12.78
C ARG A 22 17.01 -20.74 -13.93
N ASN A 23 16.50 -20.40 -15.12
CA ASN A 23 16.56 -21.30 -16.27
C ASN A 23 17.99 -21.45 -16.80
N GLU A 24 18.75 -20.34 -16.87
CA GLU A 24 20.16 -20.39 -17.26
C GLU A 24 20.98 -21.22 -16.26
N ARG A 25 20.71 -21.09 -14.95
CA ARG A 25 21.34 -21.96 -13.94
C ARG A 25 20.99 -23.43 -14.16
N LEU A 26 19.72 -23.74 -14.45
CA LEU A 26 19.29 -25.11 -14.72
C LEU A 26 19.99 -25.68 -15.96
N GLN A 27 20.13 -24.89 -17.03
CA GLN A 27 20.88 -25.28 -18.23
C GLN A 27 22.36 -25.52 -17.93
N ILE A 28 23.01 -24.65 -17.15
CA ILE A 28 24.40 -24.83 -16.71
C ILE A 28 24.58 -26.16 -15.99
N HIS A 29 23.70 -26.48 -15.03
CA HIS A 29 23.72 -27.74 -14.29
C HIS A 29 23.50 -28.94 -15.22
N THR A 30 22.53 -28.85 -16.13
CA THR A 30 22.23 -29.92 -17.11
C THR A 30 23.41 -30.20 -18.04
N LEU A 31 24.02 -29.14 -18.59
CA LEU A 31 25.18 -29.26 -19.47
C LEU A 31 26.41 -29.78 -18.71
N ARG A 32 26.53 -29.45 -17.42
CA ARG A 32 27.60 -29.98 -16.58
C ARG A 32 27.42 -31.47 -16.33
N LEU A 33 26.19 -31.92 -16.05
CA LEU A 33 25.85 -33.35 -15.91
C LEU A 33 26.08 -34.11 -17.22
N ALA A 34 25.86 -33.48 -18.37
CA ALA A 34 26.19 -34.04 -19.69
C ALA A 34 27.70 -34.09 -20.01
N GLY A 35 28.57 -33.66 -19.09
CA GLY A 35 30.03 -33.77 -19.22
C GLY A 35 30.71 -32.57 -19.90
N HIS A 36 29.99 -31.48 -20.19
CA HIS A 36 30.61 -30.32 -20.84
C HIS A 36 31.54 -29.53 -19.91
N THR A 37 32.54 -28.88 -20.52
CA THR A 37 33.51 -28.02 -19.81
C THR A 37 32.91 -26.65 -19.50
N HIS A 38 33.44 -25.98 -18.47
CA HIS A 38 32.96 -24.64 -18.09
C HIS A 38 33.12 -23.60 -19.22
N LYS A 39 34.19 -23.72 -20.02
CA LYS A 39 34.43 -22.82 -21.17
C LYS A 39 33.36 -22.99 -22.24
N PHE A 40 33.06 -24.23 -22.61
CA PHE A 40 32.01 -24.54 -23.58
C PHE A 40 30.64 -24.00 -23.13
N ILE A 41 30.27 -24.23 -21.87
CA ILE A 41 29.00 -23.75 -21.31
C ILE A 41 28.92 -22.22 -21.33
N ALA A 42 30.02 -21.54 -20.97
CA ALA A 42 30.12 -20.09 -20.96
C ALA A 42 29.94 -19.50 -22.37
N GLU A 43 30.58 -20.09 -23.38
CA GLU A 43 30.47 -19.68 -24.79
C GLU A 43 29.05 -19.92 -25.34
N LEU A 44 28.48 -21.11 -25.07
CA LEU A 44 27.15 -21.48 -25.53
C LEU A 44 26.06 -20.55 -24.96
N LEU A 45 26.11 -20.27 -23.66
CA LEU A 45 25.10 -19.44 -22.96
C LEU A 45 25.45 -17.95 -22.95
N ARG A 46 26.60 -17.55 -23.51
CA ARG A 46 27.12 -16.17 -23.53
C ARG A 46 27.24 -15.55 -22.12
N VAL A 47 27.66 -16.36 -21.16
CA VAL A 47 27.88 -15.95 -19.76
C VAL A 47 29.36 -16.07 -19.42
N SER A 48 29.81 -15.42 -18.35
CA SER A 48 31.20 -15.56 -17.92
C SER A 48 31.48 -16.93 -17.30
N THR A 49 32.70 -17.45 -17.50
CA THR A 49 33.16 -18.70 -16.85
C THR A 49 33.07 -18.64 -15.32
N ARG A 50 33.25 -17.44 -14.73
CA ARG A 50 33.04 -17.21 -13.28
C ARG A 50 31.58 -17.41 -12.87
N GLN A 51 30.62 -16.94 -13.67
CA GLN A 51 29.19 -17.15 -13.39
C GLN A 51 28.81 -18.63 -13.49
N VAL A 52 29.39 -19.37 -14.44
CA VAL A 52 29.21 -20.83 -14.55
C VAL A 52 29.73 -21.52 -13.29
N SER A 53 30.98 -21.24 -12.89
CA SER A 53 31.57 -21.80 -11.68
C SER A 53 30.75 -21.49 -10.43
N TYR A 54 30.31 -20.24 -10.28
CA TYR A 54 29.49 -19.81 -9.15
C TYR A 54 28.11 -20.49 -9.13
N ALA A 55 27.48 -20.69 -10.29
CA ALA A 55 26.20 -21.38 -10.39
C ALA A 55 26.30 -22.86 -10.00
N LEU A 56 27.42 -23.52 -10.31
CA LEU A 56 27.68 -24.92 -9.96
C LEU A 56 28.05 -25.11 -8.48
N GLN A 57 28.73 -24.12 -7.89
CA GLN A 57 29.07 -24.12 -6.45
C GLN A 57 27.90 -23.75 -5.54
N ALA A 58 26.88 -23.08 -6.07
CA ALA A 58 25.73 -22.67 -5.28
C ALA A 58 24.83 -23.88 -4.95
N ASP A 59 24.43 -24.01 -3.68
CA ASP A 59 23.57 -25.11 -3.20
C ASP A 59 22.17 -25.15 -3.86
N SER A 60 21.70 -24.02 -4.40
CA SER A 60 20.37 -23.89 -5.01
C SER A 60 20.42 -23.40 -6.46
N ILE A 61 19.68 -24.10 -7.34
CA ILE A 61 19.46 -23.70 -8.74
C ILE A 61 18.72 -22.35 -8.80
N THR A 62 17.75 -22.13 -7.92
CA THR A 62 17.04 -20.86 -7.84
C THR A 62 17.95 -19.78 -7.22
N PRO A 63 18.20 -18.65 -7.89
CA PRO A 63 18.95 -17.54 -7.32
C PRO A 63 18.30 -17.03 -6.03
N LYS A 64 19.11 -16.74 -5.01
CA LYS A 64 18.63 -16.12 -3.77
C LYS A 64 18.04 -14.74 -4.07
N LYS A 65 16.81 -14.49 -3.60
CA LYS A 65 16.20 -13.16 -3.68
C LYS A 65 17.03 -12.19 -2.86
N ARG A 66 17.36 -11.03 -3.44
CA ARG A 66 18.07 -9.98 -2.73
C ARG A 66 17.24 -9.50 -1.54
N THR A 67 17.90 -9.37 -0.40
CA THR A 67 17.38 -8.58 0.70
C THR A 67 17.28 -7.14 0.20
N GLY A 68 16.06 -6.61 0.13
CA GLY A 68 15.84 -5.20 -0.18
C GLY A 68 16.35 -4.32 0.94
N ARG A 69 16.14 -3.00 0.80
CA ARG A 69 16.40 -2.06 1.90
C ARG A 69 15.57 -2.48 3.12
N PRO A 70 16.18 -2.59 4.32
CA PRO A 70 15.42 -2.88 5.53
C PRO A 70 14.41 -1.75 5.80
N ARG A 71 13.37 -2.07 6.58
CA ARG A 71 12.38 -1.08 6.99
C ARG A 71 13.01 -0.11 7.98
N GLU A 72 12.56 1.14 7.97
CA GLU A 72 13.07 2.18 8.88
C GLU A 72 12.53 2.02 10.31
N LEU A 73 11.37 1.40 10.47
CA LEU A 73 10.71 1.17 11.77
C LEU A 73 10.84 -0.30 12.20
N SER A 74 11.08 -0.52 13.49
CA SER A 74 11.08 -1.85 14.12
C SER A 74 9.65 -2.39 14.25
N ASP A 75 9.50 -3.70 14.41
CA ASP A 75 8.17 -4.30 14.57
C ASP A 75 7.44 -3.81 15.84
N GLU A 76 8.18 -3.53 16.92
CA GLU A 76 7.66 -2.96 18.17
C GLU A 76 7.11 -1.54 17.98
N GLN A 77 7.84 -0.69 17.25
CA GLN A 77 7.37 0.66 16.91
C GLN A 77 6.12 0.61 16.03
N ILE A 78 6.05 -0.37 15.12
CA ILE A 78 4.87 -0.58 14.28
C ILE A 78 3.66 -0.98 15.15
N ASP A 79 3.86 -1.81 16.18
CA ASP A 79 2.82 -2.17 17.13
C ASP A 79 2.32 -0.99 17.95
N GLU A 80 3.24 -0.16 18.45
CA GLU A 80 2.91 1.08 19.16
C GLU A 80 2.10 2.03 18.26
N LEU A 81 2.53 2.20 17.00
CA LEU A 81 1.82 3.00 16.00
C LEU A 81 0.40 2.48 15.75
N VAL A 82 0.24 1.16 15.63
CA VAL A 82 -1.07 0.53 15.44
C VAL A 82 -1.95 0.72 16.66
N ALA A 83 -1.41 0.54 17.87
CA ALA A 83 -2.16 0.77 19.11
C ALA A 83 -2.65 2.22 19.21
N TYR A 84 -1.79 3.19 18.92
CA TYR A 84 -2.15 4.61 18.90
C TYR A 84 -3.23 4.95 17.86
N VAL A 85 -3.09 4.44 16.64
CA VAL A 85 -4.09 4.64 15.59
C VAL A 85 -5.42 4.03 15.99
N ARG A 86 -5.45 2.86 16.64
CA ARG A 86 -6.71 2.24 17.08
C ARG A 86 -7.36 2.93 18.28
N HIS A 87 -6.59 3.67 19.08
CA HIS A 87 -7.02 4.22 20.36
C HIS A 87 -8.23 5.16 20.28
N SER A 88 -8.33 5.99 19.24
CA SER A 88 -9.42 6.96 19.12
C SER A 88 -9.79 7.21 17.66
N ARG A 89 -11.04 7.62 17.42
CA ARG A 89 -11.48 8.08 16.11
C ARG A 89 -10.61 9.23 15.59
N PHE A 90 -10.20 10.14 16.48
CA PHE A 90 -9.37 11.29 16.10
C PHE A 90 -8.00 10.82 15.58
N THR A 91 -7.37 9.85 16.26
CA THR A 91 -6.07 9.32 15.85
C THR A 91 -6.15 8.53 14.55
N ARG A 92 -7.25 7.83 14.27
CA ARG A 92 -7.50 7.18 12.96
C ARG A 92 -7.62 8.18 11.81
N GLN A 93 -8.10 9.40 12.06
CA GLN A 93 -8.31 10.43 11.05
C GLN A 93 -7.06 11.26 10.74
N MET A 94 -6.07 11.27 11.63
CA MET A 94 -4.81 12.00 11.43
C MET A 94 -4.12 11.64 10.12
N SER A 95 -3.49 12.62 9.46
CA SER A 95 -2.66 12.37 8.29
C SER A 95 -1.37 11.64 8.68
N PHE A 96 -0.75 10.92 7.75
CA PHE A 96 0.53 10.26 8.03
C PHE A 96 1.63 11.26 8.41
N LEU A 97 1.59 12.46 7.84
CA LEU A 97 2.47 13.57 8.21
C LEU A 97 2.18 14.03 9.64
N GLN A 98 0.90 14.18 10.03
CA GLN A 98 0.55 14.54 11.41
C GLN A 98 1.00 13.49 12.42
N LEU A 99 0.91 12.20 12.08
CA LEU A 99 1.44 11.13 12.92
C LEU A 99 2.97 11.22 13.06
N ALA A 100 3.67 11.45 11.94
CA ALA A 100 5.12 11.58 11.91
C ALA A 100 5.63 12.83 12.66
N THR A 101 4.96 13.98 12.54
CA THR A 101 5.41 15.26 13.14
C THR A 101 4.87 15.48 14.56
N GLY A 102 3.79 14.81 14.94
CA GLY A 102 3.19 14.95 16.27
C GLY A 102 3.66 13.85 17.22
N PRO A 103 2.84 12.82 17.45
CA PRO A 103 3.10 11.79 18.47
C PRO A 103 4.41 11.01 18.23
N PHE A 104 4.80 10.80 16.96
CA PHE A 104 5.96 10.01 16.59
C PHE A 104 7.14 10.84 16.07
N ALA A 105 7.21 12.12 16.40
CA ALA A 105 8.31 13.02 15.99
C ALA A 105 9.69 12.51 16.43
N HIS A 106 9.75 11.86 17.58
CA HIS A 106 10.96 11.30 18.17
C HIS A 106 11.54 10.11 17.38
N TRP A 107 10.78 9.49 16.47
CA TRP A 107 11.29 8.46 15.57
C TRP A 107 12.04 9.03 14.36
N HIS A 108 11.96 10.35 14.12
CA HIS A 108 12.61 11.02 12.99
C HIS A 108 12.27 10.39 11.62
N VAL A 109 11.05 9.87 11.48
CA VAL A 109 10.58 9.20 10.25
C VAL A 109 9.61 10.09 9.46
N GLY A 110 9.62 9.93 8.13
CA GLY A 110 8.69 10.62 7.24
C GLY A 110 7.31 9.95 7.13
N ASP A 111 6.38 10.63 6.46
CA ASP A 111 5.03 10.12 6.23
C ASP A 111 5.00 8.80 5.44
N TYR A 112 5.96 8.60 4.53
CA TYR A 112 6.12 7.36 3.76
C TYR A 112 6.50 6.16 4.63
N ALA A 113 7.33 6.37 5.67
CA ALA A 113 7.72 5.31 6.59
C ALA A 113 6.52 4.86 7.44
N ILE A 114 5.77 5.82 8.00
CA ILE A 114 4.50 5.57 8.71
C ILE A 114 3.51 4.81 7.82
N ARG A 115 3.35 5.24 6.56
CA ARG A 115 2.47 4.59 5.59
C ARG A 115 2.91 3.16 5.28
N GLY A 116 4.21 2.94 5.08
CA GLY A 116 4.78 1.61 4.81
C GLY A 116 4.60 0.66 5.98
N ALA A 117 4.86 1.15 7.21
CA ALA A 117 4.62 0.43 8.45
C ALA A 117 3.16 -0.03 8.59
N LEU A 118 2.22 0.90 8.46
CA LEU A 118 0.78 0.60 8.56
C LEU A 118 0.31 -0.39 7.50
N ARG A 119 0.75 -0.20 6.24
CA ARG A 119 0.43 -1.14 5.15
C ARG A 119 0.94 -2.55 5.41
N SER A 120 2.09 -2.69 6.06
CA SER A 120 2.63 -4.00 6.39
C SER A 120 1.81 -4.78 7.41
N ARG A 121 1.00 -4.07 8.22
CA ARG A 121 0.00 -4.64 9.13
C ARG A 121 -1.41 -4.66 8.53
N GLY A 122 -1.55 -4.42 7.22
CA GLY A 122 -2.84 -4.47 6.52
C GLY A 122 -3.70 -3.21 6.66
N TYR A 123 -3.19 -2.12 7.23
CA TYR A 123 -3.92 -0.87 7.33
C TYR A 123 -3.84 -0.07 6.03
N ILE A 124 -4.98 0.45 5.61
CA ILE A 124 -5.11 1.34 4.46
C ILE A 124 -5.93 2.57 4.82
N ARG A 125 -5.70 3.65 4.08
CA ARG A 125 -6.44 4.89 4.24
C ARG A 125 -7.65 4.87 3.33
N ARG A 126 -8.85 5.00 3.89
CA ARG A 126 -10.14 5.00 3.18
C ARG A 126 -10.89 6.29 3.46
N VAL A 127 -11.79 6.65 2.55
CA VAL A 127 -12.75 7.75 2.78
C VAL A 127 -13.83 7.21 3.71
N ALA A 128 -14.05 7.86 4.84
CA ALA A 128 -15.18 7.52 5.69
C ALA A 128 -16.48 7.80 4.94
N PRO A 129 -17.50 6.90 5.04
CA PRO A 129 -18.80 7.20 4.49
C PRO A 129 -19.30 8.51 5.11
N PRO A 130 -20.01 9.36 4.34
CA PRO A 130 -20.66 10.52 4.92
C PRO A 130 -21.55 10.01 6.04
N ARG A 131 -21.34 10.53 7.26
CA ARG A 131 -22.24 10.23 8.37
C ARG A 131 -23.61 10.73 7.93
N SER A 132 -24.57 9.85 7.70
CA SER A 132 -25.97 10.26 7.62
C SER A 132 -26.26 10.94 8.96
N SER A 133 -26.47 12.25 8.93
CA SER A 133 -26.81 13.06 10.11
C SER A 133 -28.03 12.49 10.86
N LEU A 134 -28.83 11.65 10.20
CA LEU A 134 -29.96 10.92 10.76
C LEU A 134 -29.60 9.94 11.89
N LEU A 135 -28.39 9.37 11.94
CA LEU A 135 -28.07 8.31 12.92
C LEU A 135 -27.73 8.81 14.33
N ALA A 136 -27.33 10.08 14.49
CA ALA A 136 -26.99 10.63 15.81
C ALA A 136 -28.22 11.19 16.57
N ALA A 137 -29.28 11.56 15.86
CA ALA A 137 -30.46 12.21 16.44
C ALA A 137 -31.78 11.43 16.21
N SER A 138 -31.78 10.35 15.43
CA SER A 138 -33.01 9.69 14.98
C SER A 138 -32.93 8.18 15.01
N GLN A 139 -32.67 7.58 16.19
CA GLN A 139 -33.03 6.17 16.39
C GLN A 139 -34.53 6.00 16.73
N GLN A 140 -35.24 7.08 17.05
CA GLN A 140 -36.65 7.01 17.48
C GLN A 140 -37.69 7.40 16.41
N GLN A 141 -37.34 8.16 15.36
CA GLN A 141 -38.31 8.51 14.31
C GLN A 141 -38.55 7.44 13.23
N PRO A 142 -37.61 6.54 12.86
CA PRO A 142 -37.87 5.52 11.83
C PRO A 142 -39.01 4.58 12.24
N LEU A 143 -39.04 4.18 13.51
CA LEU A 143 -39.97 3.19 14.05
C LEU A 143 -41.44 3.64 14.01
N ARG A 144 -41.72 4.95 14.17
CA ARG A 144 -43.10 5.47 14.13
C ARG A 144 -43.68 5.46 12.71
N TRP A 145 -42.83 5.66 11.71
CA TRP A 145 -43.24 5.74 10.31
C TRP A 145 -43.38 4.35 9.70
N GLU A 146 -42.50 3.41 10.04
CA GLU A 146 -42.58 2.02 9.60
C GLU A 146 -43.94 1.37 9.98
N GLY A 147 -44.42 1.60 11.21
CA GLY A 147 -45.74 1.11 11.62
C GLY A 147 -46.92 1.74 10.88
N ALA A 148 -46.81 3.02 10.51
CA ALA A 148 -47.84 3.74 9.77
C ALA A 148 -47.89 3.33 8.28
N PHE A 149 -46.73 3.11 7.65
CA PHE A 149 -46.64 2.67 6.25
C PHE A 149 -46.97 1.19 6.07
N ALA A 150 -46.60 0.33 7.01
CA ALA A 150 -46.93 -1.10 6.97
C ALA A 150 -48.45 -1.36 7.09
N ALA A 151 -49.21 -0.42 7.64
CA ALA A 151 -50.67 -0.50 7.77
C ALA A 151 -51.43 -0.01 6.52
N LEU A 152 -50.76 0.58 5.53
CA LEU A 152 -51.41 1.06 4.30
C LEU A 152 -51.76 -0.11 3.38
N ALA A 153 -53.01 -0.16 2.91
CA ALA A 153 -53.43 -1.08 1.86
C ALA A 153 -52.81 -0.66 0.50
N PHE A 154 -52.61 -1.63 -0.41
CA PHE A 154 -51.98 -1.42 -1.72
C PHE A 154 -52.58 -0.24 -2.54
N GLY A 155 -53.88 0.02 -2.40
CA GLY A 155 -54.57 1.13 -3.10
C GLY A 155 -54.32 2.53 -2.54
N GLN A 156 -53.77 2.66 -1.32
CA GLN A 156 -53.56 3.96 -0.66
C GLN A 156 -52.19 4.57 -0.96
N TRP A 157 -51.30 3.83 -1.64
CA TRP A 157 -49.97 4.32 -2.02
C TRP A 157 -50.03 5.46 -3.06
N GLY A 158 -51.09 5.52 -3.86
CA GLY A 158 -51.28 6.55 -4.89
C GLY A 158 -51.64 7.93 -4.33
N ASP A 159 -52.16 7.99 -3.10
CA ASP A 159 -52.56 9.24 -2.45
C ASP A 159 -51.43 9.86 -1.61
N VAL A 160 -50.29 9.16 -1.49
CA VAL A 160 -49.12 9.67 -0.76
C VAL A 160 -48.38 10.66 -1.64
N ALA A 161 -48.51 11.94 -1.30
CA ALA A 161 -47.71 13.01 -1.90
C ALA A 161 -46.28 12.94 -1.34
N TRP A 162 -45.30 12.73 -2.22
CA TRP A 162 -43.89 12.71 -1.90
C TRP A 162 -43.25 14.05 -2.28
N ASP A 163 -43.15 14.97 -1.33
CA ASP A 163 -42.36 16.19 -1.51
C ASP A 163 -41.01 16.02 -0.82
N ASN A 164 -39.95 15.94 -1.63
CA ASN A 164 -38.57 16.05 -1.14
C ASN A 164 -37.95 17.30 -1.74
N GLU A 165 -38.08 18.44 -1.05
CA GLU A 165 -37.40 19.66 -1.46
C GLU A 165 -35.88 19.51 -1.33
N PRO A 166 -35.12 19.59 -2.44
CA PRO A 166 -33.67 19.60 -2.36
C PRO A 166 -33.21 21.00 -1.91
N TRP A 167 -32.69 21.10 -0.68
CA TRP A 167 -31.98 22.31 -0.25
C TRP A 167 -30.70 22.48 -1.06
N VAL A 168 -30.70 23.38 -2.05
CA VAL A 168 -29.48 23.79 -2.76
C VAL A 168 -28.68 24.69 -1.82
N THR A 169 -27.73 24.09 -1.09
CA THR A 169 -26.81 24.86 -0.27
C THR A 169 -25.65 25.35 -1.15
N SER A 170 -25.64 26.65 -1.46
CA SER A 170 -24.50 27.30 -2.10
C SER A 170 -23.29 27.23 -1.16
N GLY A 171 -22.43 26.22 -1.34
CA GLY A 171 -21.14 26.12 -0.63
C GLY A 171 -21.07 25.16 0.57
N GLY A 172 -21.81 24.04 0.57
CA GLY A 172 -21.64 22.98 1.56
C GLY A 172 -20.39 22.12 1.30
N GLY A 173 -19.37 22.20 2.16
CA GLY A 173 -18.08 21.57 1.95
C GLY A 173 -18.11 20.03 1.83
N HIS A 174 -17.90 19.52 0.62
CA HIS A 174 -17.62 18.10 0.34
C HIS A 174 -16.21 17.69 0.79
N ARG A 175 -15.85 17.93 2.06
CA ARG A 175 -14.53 17.56 2.56
C ARG A 175 -14.52 16.07 2.90
N ARG A 176 -13.85 15.30 2.06
CA ARG A 176 -13.58 13.87 2.31
C ARG A 176 -12.81 13.72 3.62
N VAL A 177 -13.40 13.01 4.57
CA VAL A 177 -12.74 12.60 5.80
C VAL A 177 -12.05 11.27 5.55
N TRP A 178 -10.74 11.22 5.77
CA TRP A 178 -9.96 10.00 5.59
C TRP A 178 -9.73 9.31 6.92
N VAL A 179 -9.86 7.99 6.94
CA VAL A 179 -9.67 7.16 8.13
C VAL A 179 -8.68 6.05 7.80
N THR A 180 -7.78 5.76 8.73
CA THR A 180 -6.89 4.61 8.67
C THR A 180 -7.59 3.41 9.32
N ALA A 181 -7.80 2.35 8.54
CA ALA A 181 -8.54 1.15 8.95
C ALA A 181 -7.88 -0.11 8.40
N LEU A 182 -8.10 -1.25 9.05
CA LEU A 182 -7.73 -2.54 8.48
C LEU A 182 -8.51 -2.78 7.19
N ALA A 183 -7.87 -3.41 6.21
CA ALA A 183 -8.50 -3.69 4.93
C ALA A 183 -9.81 -4.51 5.06
N GLU A 184 -9.90 -5.38 6.06
CA GLU A 184 -11.03 -6.30 6.27
C GLU A 184 -12.07 -5.80 7.29
N GLU A 185 -11.81 -4.70 7.99
CA GLU A 185 -12.72 -4.19 9.04
C GLU A 185 -13.95 -3.51 8.42
N LYS A 186 -15.15 -3.95 8.82
CA LYS A 186 -16.42 -3.32 8.42
C LYS A 186 -16.50 -1.90 8.98
N MET A 187 -16.85 -0.94 8.12
CA MET A 187 -16.83 0.51 8.43
C MET A 187 -17.80 0.93 9.55
N GLU A 188 -18.84 0.14 9.83
CA GLU A 188 -19.88 0.44 10.81
C GLU A 188 -19.32 0.60 12.23
N HIS A 189 -18.31 -0.21 12.59
CA HIS A 189 -17.68 -0.18 13.92
C HIS A 189 -16.61 0.91 14.07
N LEU A 190 -16.26 1.61 12.98
CA LEU A 190 -15.22 2.65 12.97
C LEU A 190 -15.75 4.05 13.25
N CYS A 191 -17.07 4.18 13.29
CA CYS A 191 -17.80 5.44 13.41
C CYS A 191 -18.63 5.57 14.69
N ALA A 192 -18.62 4.54 15.56
CA ALA A 192 -19.27 4.54 16.89
C ALA A 192 -18.43 5.35 17.90
#